data_AF-A0A0M9GGK4-F1
#
_entry.id   AF-A0A0M9GGK4-F1
#
_cell.length_a   1.000
_cell.length_b   1.000
_cell.length_c   1.000
_cell.angle_alpha   90.00
_cell.angle_beta   90.00
_cell.angle_gamma   90.00
#
_symmetry.space_group_name_H-M   'P 1'
#
loop_
_entity.id
_entity.type
_entity.pdbx_description
1 polymer ?
#
loop_
_entity_poly.entity_id
_entity_poly.type
_entity_poly.pdbx_seq_one_letter_code
_entity_poly.pdbx_strand_id
1 'polypeptide(L)'
;MPQSEQLCIVFVPALVVILTAAEQKKGAPLSEAQVLEIRDNAACISLPVEVAQAMDDSRGYPDISAENCWHEWQQLRAEVRP
;
A
#
# COMPACT_ATOMS: atom_id res chain seq x y z
N MET A 1 -18.65 18.04 -22.02
CA MET A 1 -18.57 16.66 -21.50
C MET A 1 -18.10 16.79 -20.06
N PRO A 2 -18.76 16.21 -19.04
CA PRO A 2 -18.14 16.15 -17.72
C PRO A 2 -16.84 15.36 -17.85
N GLN A 3 -15.74 15.95 -17.39
CA GLN A 3 -14.43 15.31 -17.33
C GLN A 3 -14.63 14.01 -16.52
N SER A 4 -14.41 12.85 -17.11
CA SER A 4 -14.43 11.60 -16.36
C SER A 4 -13.25 11.62 -15.42
N GLU A 5 -13.47 12.02 -14.17
CA GLU A 5 -12.46 11.96 -13.12
C GLU A 5 -12.01 10.50 -13.02
N GLN A 6 -10.75 10.23 -13.36
CA GLN A 6 -10.21 8.89 -13.30
C GLN A 6 -10.06 8.56 -11.82
N LEU A 7 -10.91 7.65 -11.34
CA LEU A 7 -10.87 7.21 -9.94
C LEU A 7 -9.84 6.08 -9.80
N CYS A 8 -9.05 6.15 -8.74
CA CYS A 8 -8.19 5.05 -8.30
C CYS A 8 -8.54 4.63 -6.88
N ILE A 9 -8.19 3.40 -6.55
CA ILE A 9 -8.34 2.83 -5.20
C ILE A 9 -7.03 3.06 -4.47
N VAL A 10 -7.10 3.72 -3.31
CA VAL A 10 -5.94 3.87 -2.41
C VAL A 10 -6.25 3.25 -1.06
N PHE A 11 -5.20 2.84 -0.34
CA PHE A 11 -5.30 2.28 0.99
C PHE A 11 -5.11 3.36 2.06
N VAL A 12 -6.04 3.39 3.02
CA VAL A 12 -6.00 4.32 4.15
C VAL A 12 -6.20 3.54 5.45
N PRO A 13 -5.15 3.32 6.26
CA PRO A 13 -3.75 3.75 6.07
C PRO A 13 -3.04 3.01 4.93
N ALA A 14 -1.84 3.49 4.53
CA ALA A 14 -1.09 2.89 3.43
C ALA A 14 -0.77 1.41 3.68
N LEU A 15 -0.77 0.59 2.63
CA LEU A 15 -0.43 -0.83 2.72
C LEU A 15 0.96 -1.03 3.31
N VAL A 16 1.96 -0.25 2.91
CA VAL A 16 3.32 -0.38 3.47
C VAL A 16 3.33 -0.19 4.99
N VAL A 17 2.49 0.71 5.51
CA VAL A 17 2.38 0.98 6.96
C VAL A 17 1.71 -0.19 7.66
N ILE A 18 0.63 -0.73 7.10
CA ILE A 18 -0.10 -1.87 7.66
C ILE A 18 0.81 -3.11 7.69
N LEU A 19 1.50 -3.40 6.58
CA LEU A 19 2.41 -4.54 6.46
C LEU A 19 3.61 -4.42 7.41
N THR A 20 4.19 -3.23 7.52
CA THR A 20 5.28 -2.95 8.47
C THR A 20 4.83 -3.18 9.91
N ALA A 21 3.67 -2.65 10.29
CA ALA A 21 3.12 -2.85 11.63
C ALA A 21 2.80 -4.34 11.89
N ALA A 22 2.30 -5.06 10.90
CA ALA A 22 2.01 -6.49 11.02
C ALA A 22 3.28 -7.34 11.17
N GLU A 23 4.34 -7.06 10.40
CA GLU A 23 5.65 -7.73 10.53
C GLU A 23 6.29 -7.44 11.90
N GLN A 24 6.25 -6.18 12.36
CA GLN A 24 6.72 -5.80 13.70
C GLN A 24 5.93 -6.49 14.82
N LYS A 25 4.60 -6.54 14.70
CA LYS A 25 3.74 -7.23 15.67
C LYS A 25 3.99 -8.73 15.71
N LYS A 26 4.24 -9.35 14.56
CA LYS A 26 4.58 -10.78 14.44
C LYS A 26 5.99 -11.06 14.97
N GLY A 27 6.91 -10.10 14.86
CA GLY A 27 8.32 -10.26 15.21
C GLY A 27 9.09 -11.16 14.22
N ALA A 28 8.50 -11.46 13.06
CA ALA A 28 9.08 -12.32 12.04
C ALA A 28 8.54 -11.92 10.65
N PRO A 29 9.30 -12.19 9.56
CA PRO A 29 8.86 -11.93 8.19
C PRO A 29 7.44 -12.42 7.88
N LEU A 30 6.65 -11.59 7.20
CA LEU A 30 5.36 -12.00 6.66
C LEU A 30 5.55 -12.95 5.47
N SER A 31 4.70 -13.98 5.37
CA SER A 31 4.62 -14.81 4.17
C SER A 31 3.74 -14.16 3.11
N GLU A 32 3.84 -14.61 1.86
CA GLU A 32 3.02 -14.12 0.75
C GLU A 32 1.52 -14.18 1.07
N ALA A 33 1.05 -15.32 1.59
CA ALA A 33 -0.33 -15.50 1.99
C ALA A 33 -0.78 -14.47 3.04
N GLN A 34 0.08 -14.12 4.00
CA GLN A 34 -0.25 -13.12 5.02
C GLN A 34 -0.30 -11.70 4.46
N VAL A 35 0.61 -11.38 3.53
CA VAL A 35 0.62 -10.08 2.86
C VAL A 35 -0.65 -9.89 2.04
N LEU A 36 -1.05 -10.93 1.28
CA LEU A 36 -2.28 -10.91 0.49
C LEU A 36 -3.53 -10.87 1.39
N GLU A 37 -3.55 -11.62 2.50
CA GLU A 37 -4.65 -11.55 3.47
C GLU A 37 -4.79 -10.15 4.08
N ILE A 38 -3.68 -9.52 4.46
CA ILE A 38 -3.68 -8.15 5.00
C ILE A 38 -4.18 -7.16 3.94
N ARG A 39 -3.71 -7.29 2.69
CA ARG A 39 -4.17 -6.46 1.58
C ARG A 39 -5.68 -6.57 1.38
N ASP A 40 -6.21 -7.79 1.37
CA ASP A 40 -7.63 -8.05 1.13
C ASP A 40 -8.53 -7.55 2.27
N ASN A 41 -7.98 -7.46 3.48
CA ASN A 41 -8.67 -6.91 4.66
C ASN A 41 -8.38 -5.41 4.91
N ALA A 42 -7.50 -4.78 4.14
CA ALA A 42 -7.14 -3.39 4.32
C ALA A 42 -8.27 -2.46 3.85
N ALA A 43 -8.50 -1.37 4.58
CA ALA A 43 -9.49 -0.38 4.20
C ALA A 43 -9.00 0.41 2.97
N CYS A 44 -9.83 0.42 1.93
CA CYS A 44 -9.57 1.14 0.70
C CYS A 44 -10.69 2.11 0.36
N ILE A 45 -10.33 3.21 -0.29
CA ILE A 45 -11.27 4.23 -0.73
C ILE A 45 -11.01 4.57 -2.19
N SER A 46 -12.07 4.87 -2.93
CA SER A 46 -12.00 5.35 -4.30
C SER A 46 -12.01 6.87 -4.32
N LEU A 47 -11.00 7.49 -4.91
CA LEU A 47 -10.89 8.94 -5.07
C LEU A 47 -10.26 9.29 -6.43
N PRO A 48 -10.36 10.55 -6.89
CA PRO A 48 -9.67 10.99 -8.10
C PRO A 48 -8.15 10.78 -8.00
N VAL A 49 -7.53 10.36 -9.09
CA VAL A 49 -6.09 10.11 -9.20
C VAL A 49 -5.26 11.33 -8.75
N GLU A 50 -5.74 12.53 -9.04
CA GLU A 50 -5.07 13.77 -8.65
C GLU A 50 -4.98 13.93 -7.12
N VAL A 51 -6.05 13.51 -6.43
CA VAL A 51 -6.10 13.53 -4.96
C VAL A 51 -5.21 12.43 -4.39
N ALA A 52 -5.16 11.25 -5.03
CA ALA A 52 -4.28 10.16 -4.62
C ALA A 52 -2.81 10.54 -4.74
N GLN A 53 -2.44 11.16 -5.87
CA GLN A 53 -1.09 11.66 -6.09
C GLN A 53 -0.70 12.72 -5.04
N ALA A 54 -1.61 13.64 -4.72
CA ALA A 54 -1.37 14.63 -3.67
C ALA A 54 -1.18 13.98 -2.28
N MET A 55 -1.86 12.85 -2.01
CA MET A 55 -1.68 12.10 -0.78
C MET A 55 -0.31 11.41 -0.71
N ASP A 56 0.16 10.83 -1.81
CA ASP A 56 1.48 10.20 -1.91
C ASP A 56 2.60 11.24 -1.79
N ASP A 57 2.46 12.37 -2.50
CA ASP A 57 3.40 13.49 -2.43
C ASP A 57 3.51 14.05 -1.00
N SER A 58 2.38 14.14 -0.29
CA SER A 58 2.36 14.59 1.12
C SER A 58 2.99 13.58 2.07
N ARG A 59 2.98 12.28 1.75
CA ARG A 59 3.62 11.23 2.56
C ARG A 59 5.13 11.15 2.30
N GLY A 60 5.56 11.56 1.11
CA GLY A 60 6.96 11.56 0.69
C GLY A 60 7.48 10.20 0.21
N TYR A 61 6.59 9.23 0.02
CA TYR A 61 6.89 7.92 -0.54
C TYR A 61 5.65 7.35 -1.24
N PRO A 62 5.80 6.67 -2.39
CA PRO A 62 4.69 5.95 -3.01
C PRO A 62 4.29 4.73 -2.15
N ASP A 63 2.99 4.48 -2.03
CA ASP A 63 2.49 3.25 -1.39
C ASP A 63 2.66 2.04 -2.30
N ILE A 64 2.49 0.84 -1.73
CA ILE A 64 2.57 -0.42 -2.44
C ILE A 64 1.33 -0.64 -3.31
N SER A 65 1.53 -1.06 -4.56
CA SER A 65 0.44 -1.48 -5.45
C SER A 65 -0.28 -2.72 -4.90
N ALA A 66 -1.62 -2.69 -4.87
CA ALA A 66 -2.41 -3.88 -4.55
C ALA A 66 -2.20 -5.03 -5.54
N GLU A 67 -1.96 -4.71 -6.81
CA GLU A 67 -1.78 -5.70 -7.88
C GLU A 67 -0.44 -6.45 -7.71
N ASN A 68 0.61 -5.73 -7.33
CA ASN A 68 1.97 -6.26 -7.15
C ASN A 68 2.40 -6.30 -5.68
N CYS A 69 1.43 -6.41 -4.76
CA CYS A 69 1.62 -6.16 -3.33
C CYS A 69 2.78 -6.97 -2.73
N TRP A 70 2.84 -8.26 -3.02
CA TRP A 70 3.91 -9.12 -2.52
C TRP A 70 5.29 -8.73 -3.05
N HIS A 71 5.41 -8.46 -4.35
CA HIS A 71 6.68 -8.15 -4.98
C HIS A 71 7.25 -6.83 -4.46
N GLU A 72 6.43 -5.77 -4.46
CA GLU A 72 6.83 -4.45 -3.96
C GLU A 72 7.13 -4.49 -2.45
N TRP A 73 6.38 -5.27 -1.68
CA TRP A 73 6.69 -5.51 -0.27
C TRP A 73 8.06 -6.18 -0.07
N GLN A 74 8.39 -7.20 -0.87
CA GLN A 74 9.71 -7.83 -0.80
C GLN A 74 10.83 -6.86 -1.19
N GLN A 75 10.63 -6.01 -2.20
CA GLN A 75 11.61 -4.99 -2.59
C GLN A 75 11.84 -3.98 -1.47
N LEU A 76 10.77 -3.43 -0.88
CA LEU A 76 10.87 -2.51 0.26
C LEU A 76 11.58 -3.16 1.45
N ARG A 77 11.28 -4.42 1.76
CA ARG A 77 11.98 -5.16 2.82
C ARG A 77 13.47 -5.37 2.53
N ALA A 78 13.84 -5.52 1.26
CA ALA A 78 15.23 -5.63 0.85
C ALA A 78 15.98 -4.28 0.99
N GLU A 79 15.31 -3.16 0.69
CA GLU A 79 15.85 -1.80 0.83
C GLU A 79 15.95 -1.34 2.28
N VAL A 80 15.00 -1.74 3.13
CA VAL A 80 14.95 -1.37 4.57
C VAL A 80 15.88 -2.24 5.42
N ARG A 81 16.53 -3.27 4.84
CA ARG A 81 17.44 -4.13 5.59
C ARG A 81 18.78 -3.40 5.85
N PRO A 82 19.23 -3.28 7.12
CA PRO A 82 20.50 -2.64 7.46
C PRO A 82 21.72 -3.44 7.00
#